data_AF-A0ABD1EH31-F1
#
_entry.id   AF-A0ABD1EH31-F1
#
_cell.length_a   1.000
_cell.length_b   1.000
_cell.length_c   1.000
_cell.angle_alpha   90.00
_cell.angle_beta   90.00
_cell.angle_gamma   90.00
#
_symmetry.space_group_name_H-M   'P 1'
#
loop_
_entity.id
_entity.type
_entity.pdbx_description
1 polymer ?
#
loop_
_entity_poly.entity_id
_entity_poly.type
_entity_poly.pdbx_seq_one_letter_code
_entity_poly.pdbx_strand_id
1 'polypeptide(L)'
;MSGIIEKIKSNPHFPAIFAALSYTLLTLGSAISLYFYFTGTVSNDFWHWQLVIYIIMIANGVLGFSEFIDEDSFFPLRDLLDYCQVSLALPCYAAEMWIKTEIGPPEIAGFHATLGLIAVCTYILMECRRQDLTDLAVFANGISLLCMALLSINLFTLIATSIFLAGYCIYKRHDDVCCMAPMDKFNFVMAAFALTSLASFDDNVIQATQDTLSMSS
;
A
#
# COMPACT_ATOMS: atom_id res chain seq x y z
N MET A 1 28.03 -15.11 9.51
CA MET A 1 26.63 -14.65 9.28
C MET A 1 25.88 -15.50 8.24
N SER A 2 26.52 -16.14 7.25
CA SER A 2 25.81 -16.96 6.23
C SER A 2 25.17 -18.25 6.79
N GLY A 3 25.85 -18.97 7.69
CA GLY A 3 25.37 -20.28 8.17
C GLY A 3 24.10 -20.26 9.04
N ILE A 4 23.77 -19.13 9.69
CA ILE A 4 22.52 -19.01 10.46
C ILE A 4 21.33 -18.81 9.51
N ILE A 5 21.50 -17.98 8.48
CA ILE A 5 20.46 -17.72 7.48
C ILE A 5 20.15 -18.99 6.68
N GLU A 6 21.17 -19.76 6.30
CA GLU A 6 20.97 -21.05 5.62
C GLU A 6 20.26 -22.08 6.51
N LYS A 7 20.59 -22.13 7.80
CA LYS A 7 19.95 -23.02 8.78
C LYS A 7 18.50 -22.64 9.09
N ILE A 8 18.17 -21.35 9.00
CA ILE A 8 16.80 -20.85 9.13
C ILE A 8 15.99 -21.18 7.86
N LYS A 9 16.56 -20.95 6.68
CA LYS A 9 15.91 -21.27 5.39
C LYS A 9 15.69 -22.76 5.17
N SER A 10 16.54 -23.62 5.76
CA SER A 10 16.39 -25.08 5.66
C SER A 10 15.34 -25.66 6.62
N ASN A 11 14.74 -24.83 7.49
CA ASN A 11 13.64 -25.27 8.33
C ASN A 11 12.36 -25.43 7.48
N PRO A 12 11.71 -26.60 7.49
CA PRO A 12 10.50 -26.84 6.69
C PRO A 12 9.33 -25.90 7.04
N HIS A 13 9.33 -25.32 8.24
CA HIS A 13 8.30 -24.36 8.67
C HIS A 13 8.62 -22.90 8.32
N PHE A 14 9.81 -22.62 7.79
CA PHE A 14 10.24 -21.25 7.50
C PHE A 14 9.29 -20.48 6.57
N PRO A 15 8.74 -21.06 5.47
CA PRO A 15 7.79 -20.37 4.62
C PRO A 15 6.51 -19.96 5.37
N ALA A 16 5.94 -20.87 6.16
CA ALA A 16 4.72 -20.60 6.94
C ALA A 16 4.95 -19.53 8.03
N ILE A 17 6.11 -19.54 8.69
CA ILE A 17 6.49 -18.50 9.67
C ILE A 17 6.63 -17.14 8.97
N PHE A 18 7.27 -17.12 7.80
CA PHE A 18 7.46 -15.89 7.02
C PHE A 18 6.11 -15.29 6.55
N ALA A 19 5.22 -16.15 6.03
CA ALA A 19 3.87 -15.77 5.63
C ALA A 19 3.07 -15.21 6.82
N ALA A 20 3.02 -15.95 7.94
CA ALA A 20 2.32 -15.52 9.15
C ALA A 20 2.85 -14.19 9.71
N LEU A 21 4.17 -13.98 9.68
CA LEU A 21 4.78 -12.70 10.07
C LEU A 21 4.34 -11.57 9.14
N SER A 22 4.33 -11.80 7.82
CA SER A 22 3.90 -10.81 6.84
C SER A 22 2.44 -10.39 7.04
N TYR A 23 1.55 -11.36 7.26
CA TYR A 23 0.12 -11.15 7.52
C TYR A 23 -0.10 -10.40 8.83
N THR A 24 0.65 -10.76 9.88
CA THR A 24 0.61 -10.09 11.18
C THR A 24 1.02 -8.62 11.06
N LEU A 25 2.17 -8.35 10.41
CA LEU A 25 2.67 -6.98 10.28
C LEU A 25 1.78 -6.12 9.39
N LEU A 26 1.25 -6.67 8.29
CA LEU A 26 0.30 -5.97 7.44
C LEU A 26 -0.98 -5.62 8.22
N THR A 27 -1.54 -6.59 8.94
CA THR A 27 -2.77 -6.40 9.71
C THR A 27 -2.59 -5.37 10.82
N LEU A 28 -1.59 -5.59 11.69
CA LEU A 28 -1.37 -4.72 12.84
C LEU A 28 -0.89 -3.33 12.42
N GLY A 29 0.04 -3.25 11.47
CA GLY A 29 0.54 -1.97 10.95
C GLY A 29 -0.59 -1.14 10.35
N SER A 30 -1.43 -1.75 9.52
CA SER A 30 -2.57 -1.07 8.89
C SER A 30 -3.68 -0.72 9.88
N ALA A 31 -3.94 -1.57 10.89
CA ALA A 31 -4.92 -1.28 11.94
C ALA A 31 -4.48 -0.12 12.84
N ILE A 32 -3.20 -0.08 13.21
CA ILE A 32 -2.61 1.04 13.96
C ILE A 32 -2.68 2.31 13.12
N SER A 33 -2.27 2.26 11.85
CA SER A 33 -2.38 3.41 10.95
C SER A 33 -3.81 3.89 10.78
N LEU A 34 -4.77 2.98 10.59
CA LEU A 34 -6.19 3.33 10.51
C LEU A 34 -6.66 4.03 11.78
N TYR A 35 -6.36 3.48 12.95
CA TYR A 35 -6.77 4.05 14.23
C TYR A 35 -6.24 5.49 14.40
N PHE A 36 -4.93 5.69 14.19
CA PHE A 36 -4.32 7.01 14.35
C PHE A 36 -4.76 7.99 13.27
N TYR A 37 -4.94 7.55 12.03
CA TYR A 37 -5.45 8.40 10.97
C TYR A 37 -6.89 8.83 11.25
N PHE A 38 -7.77 7.88 11.60
CA PHE A 38 -9.18 8.15 11.87
C PHE A 38 -9.39 9.05 13.09
N THR A 39 -8.68 8.79 14.18
CA THR A 39 -8.86 9.54 15.44
C THR A 39 -8.02 10.82 15.52
N GLY A 40 -6.83 10.83 14.93
CA GLY A 40 -5.85 11.90 15.05
C GLY A 40 -5.73 12.81 13.84
N THR A 41 -6.00 12.33 12.62
CA THR A 41 -5.91 13.13 11.40
C THR A 41 -7.28 13.62 10.94
N VAL A 42 -8.20 12.69 10.67
CA VAL A 42 -9.50 13.02 10.03
C VAL A 42 -10.65 13.17 11.02
N SER A 43 -10.36 13.19 12.32
CA SER A 43 -11.31 13.54 13.40
C SER A 43 -12.65 12.79 13.33
N ASN A 44 -12.62 11.51 12.96
CA ASN A 44 -13.77 10.62 12.79
C ASN A 44 -14.65 10.87 11.55
N ASP A 45 -14.14 11.54 10.51
CA ASP A 45 -14.79 11.54 9.19
C ASP A 45 -14.49 10.24 8.43
N PHE A 46 -15.52 9.71 7.77
CA PHE A 46 -15.45 8.47 6.99
C PHE A 46 -15.20 8.71 5.50
N TRP A 47 -15.28 9.95 5.01
CA TRP A 47 -15.17 10.30 3.60
C TRP A 47 -13.73 10.52 3.12
N HIS A 48 -12.82 9.62 3.52
CA HIS A 48 -11.40 9.70 3.17
C HIS A 48 -10.92 8.46 2.40
N TRP A 49 -10.22 8.70 1.29
CA TRP A 49 -9.72 7.64 0.41
C TRP A 49 -8.67 6.78 1.10
N GLN A 50 -7.91 7.37 2.02
CA GLN A 50 -6.90 6.66 2.79
C GLN A 50 -7.49 5.54 3.67
N LEU A 51 -8.73 5.72 4.17
CA LEU A 51 -9.42 4.69 4.97
C LEU A 51 -9.64 3.42 4.17
N VAL A 52 -10.01 3.55 2.88
CA VAL A 52 -10.22 2.43 1.97
C VAL A 52 -8.97 1.57 1.87
N ILE A 53 -7.80 2.20 1.78
CA ILE A 53 -6.51 1.51 1.68
C ILE A 53 -6.25 0.68 2.94
N TYR A 54 -6.37 1.30 4.12
CA TYR A 54 -6.12 0.59 5.37
C TYR A 54 -7.08 -0.58 5.57
N ILE A 55 -8.36 -0.43 5.22
CA ILE A 55 -9.34 -1.51 5.29
C ILE A 55 -8.95 -2.66 4.34
N ILE A 56 -8.56 -2.36 3.09
CA ILE A 56 -8.09 -3.39 2.14
C ILE A 56 -6.88 -4.14 2.71
N MET A 57 -5.89 -3.42 3.26
CA MET A 57 -4.68 -4.03 3.81
C MET A 57 -4.97 -4.88 5.06
N ILE A 58 -5.85 -4.43 5.95
CA ILE A 58 -6.30 -5.21 7.12
C ILE A 58 -7.03 -6.47 6.65
N ALA A 59 -7.98 -6.34 5.72
CA ALA A 59 -8.73 -7.47 5.19
C ALA A 59 -7.79 -8.49 4.53
N ASN A 60 -6.82 -8.02 3.74
CA ASN A 60 -5.82 -8.87 3.09
C ASN A 60 -4.94 -9.59 4.12
N GLY A 61 -4.48 -8.90 5.16
CA GLY A 61 -3.68 -9.49 6.23
C GLY A 61 -4.44 -10.53 7.05
N VAL A 62 -5.70 -10.25 7.42
CA VAL A 62 -6.55 -11.20 8.16
C VAL A 62 -6.88 -12.42 7.31
N LEU A 63 -7.28 -12.22 6.06
CA LEU A 63 -7.59 -13.32 5.15
C LEU A 63 -6.37 -14.11 4.72
N GLY A 64 -5.16 -13.53 4.79
CA GLY A 64 -3.91 -14.27 4.60
C GLY A 64 -3.82 -15.51 5.50
N PHE A 65 -4.31 -15.44 6.75
CA PHE A 65 -4.30 -16.60 7.66
C PHE A 65 -5.19 -17.77 7.20
N SER A 66 -6.13 -17.55 6.27
CA SER A 66 -6.92 -18.64 5.70
C SER A 66 -6.07 -19.67 4.97
N GLU A 67 -4.87 -19.29 4.49
CA GLU A 67 -3.90 -20.21 3.89
C GLU A 67 -3.54 -21.39 4.80
N PHE A 68 -3.54 -21.17 6.12
CA PHE A 68 -3.19 -22.20 7.10
C PHE A 68 -4.37 -23.12 7.48
N ILE A 69 -5.59 -22.80 7.04
CA ILE A 69 -6.82 -23.47 7.47
C ILE A 69 -7.52 -24.12 6.27
N ASP A 70 -7.81 -23.34 5.23
CA ASP A 70 -8.54 -23.75 4.04
C ASP A 70 -8.12 -22.87 2.85
N GLU A 71 -7.15 -23.37 2.08
CA GLU A 71 -6.48 -22.64 1.01
C GLU A 71 -7.42 -22.31 -0.15
N ASP A 72 -8.28 -23.27 -0.54
CA ASP A 72 -9.08 -23.20 -1.76
C ASP A 72 -10.32 -22.30 -1.60
N SER A 73 -11.01 -22.38 -0.47
CA SER A 73 -12.28 -21.66 -0.26
C SER A 73 -12.12 -20.14 -0.26
N PHE A 74 -10.99 -19.63 0.19
CA PHE A 74 -10.72 -18.19 0.31
C PHE A 74 -9.75 -17.66 -0.76
N PHE A 75 -9.24 -18.51 -1.64
CA PHE A 75 -8.29 -18.12 -2.69
C PHE A 75 -8.81 -16.96 -3.55
N PRO A 76 -10.05 -16.96 -4.09
CA PRO A 76 -10.53 -15.87 -4.93
C PRO A 76 -10.62 -14.52 -4.20
N LEU A 77 -10.96 -14.56 -2.90
CA LEU A 77 -11.06 -13.36 -2.07
C LEU A 77 -9.68 -12.81 -1.70
N ARG A 78 -8.72 -13.68 -1.37
CA ARG A 78 -7.32 -13.28 -1.16
C ARG A 78 -6.75 -12.64 -2.42
N ASP A 79 -7.03 -13.23 -3.57
CA ASP A 79 -6.56 -12.71 -4.85
C ASP A 79 -7.16 -11.34 -5.19
N LEU A 80 -8.46 -11.18 -4.99
CA LEU A 80 -9.13 -9.89 -5.15
C LEU A 80 -8.52 -8.83 -4.23
N LEU A 81 -8.26 -9.16 -2.95
CA LEU A 81 -7.70 -8.22 -1.99
C LEU A 81 -6.25 -7.85 -2.31
N ASP A 82 -5.44 -8.80 -2.77
CA ASP A 82 -4.09 -8.52 -3.28
C ASP A 82 -4.14 -7.59 -4.49
N TYR A 83 -5.04 -7.85 -5.44
CA TYR A 83 -5.21 -7.02 -6.62
C TYR A 83 -5.70 -5.60 -6.27
N CYS A 84 -6.65 -5.49 -5.34
CA CYS A 84 -7.09 -4.21 -4.77
C CYS A 84 -5.95 -3.48 -4.07
N GLN A 85 -5.13 -4.17 -3.29
CA GLN A 85 -3.98 -3.59 -2.62
C GLN A 85 -2.97 -3.00 -3.62
N VAL A 86 -2.72 -3.68 -4.73
CA VAL A 86 -1.83 -3.18 -5.80
C VAL A 86 -2.49 -2.03 -6.59
N SER A 87 -3.75 -2.19 -6.98
CA SER A 87 -4.40 -1.28 -7.94
C SER A 87 -5.07 -0.07 -7.30
N LEU A 88 -5.39 -0.09 -6.00
CA LEU A 88 -6.10 1.00 -5.30
C LEU A 88 -5.27 1.72 -4.26
N ALA A 89 -4.25 1.08 -3.66
CA ALA A 89 -3.52 1.73 -2.55
C ALA A 89 -2.84 3.02 -3.00
N LEU A 90 -2.00 2.97 -4.04
CA LEU A 90 -1.32 4.18 -4.50
C LEU A 90 -2.29 5.22 -5.10
N PRO A 91 -3.32 4.84 -5.87
CA PRO A 91 -4.30 5.81 -6.39
C PRO A 91 -5.16 6.50 -5.34
N CYS A 92 -5.66 5.76 -4.34
CA CYS A 92 -6.40 6.37 -3.22
C CYS A 92 -5.50 7.28 -2.38
N TYR A 93 -4.23 6.90 -2.20
CA TYR A 93 -3.27 7.72 -1.48
C TYR A 93 -2.96 9.02 -2.23
N ALA A 94 -2.81 8.94 -3.56
CA ALA A 94 -2.67 10.11 -4.42
C ALA A 94 -3.88 11.03 -4.31
N ALA A 95 -5.09 10.50 -4.41
CA ALA A 95 -6.32 11.27 -4.26
C ALA A 95 -6.37 12.02 -2.92
N GLU A 96 -6.08 11.32 -1.82
CA GLU A 96 -6.10 11.92 -0.49
C GLU A 96 -5.01 13.00 -0.33
N MET A 97 -3.80 12.76 -0.82
CA MET A 97 -2.72 13.75 -0.75
C MET A 97 -3.02 14.99 -1.58
N TRP A 98 -3.71 14.85 -2.72
CA TRP A 98 -4.18 15.98 -3.51
C TRP A 98 -5.21 16.83 -2.77
N ILE A 99 -6.13 16.16 -2.06
CA ILE A 99 -7.11 16.84 -1.20
C ILE A 99 -6.39 17.57 -0.06
N LYS A 100 -5.48 16.88 0.65
CA LYS A 100 -4.77 17.45 1.80
C LYS A 100 -3.89 18.64 1.42
N THR A 101 -3.16 18.55 0.31
CA THR A 101 -2.15 19.56 -0.03
C THR A 101 -2.72 20.76 -0.80
N GLU A 102 -3.97 20.68 -1.26
CA GLU A 102 -4.65 21.72 -2.04
C GLU A 102 -3.85 22.22 -3.27
N ILE A 103 -2.95 21.37 -3.82
CA ILE A 103 -2.03 21.76 -4.92
C ILE A 103 -2.77 21.92 -6.27
N GLY A 104 -4.03 21.46 -6.38
CA GLY A 104 -4.86 21.82 -7.51
C GLY A 104 -6.33 21.44 -7.38
N PRO A 105 -7.08 21.45 -8.49
CA PRO A 105 -8.53 21.31 -8.46
C PRO A 105 -9.00 19.99 -7.83
N PRO A 106 -10.05 20.01 -7.00
CA PRO A 106 -10.56 18.81 -6.30
C PRO A 106 -11.01 17.69 -7.26
N GLU A 107 -11.37 18.03 -8.50
CA GLU A 107 -11.75 17.08 -9.54
C GLU A 107 -10.58 16.15 -9.92
N ILE A 108 -9.34 16.63 -9.82
CA ILE A 108 -8.14 15.84 -10.12
C ILE A 108 -7.91 14.76 -9.07
N ALA A 109 -8.26 15.03 -7.80
CA ALA A 109 -8.18 14.02 -6.74
C ALA A 109 -9.09 12.81 -7.05
N GLY A 110 -10.33 13.07 -7.49
CA GLY A 110 -11.25 12.00 -7.89
C GLY A 110 -10.75 11.19 -9.09
N PHE A 111 -10.04 11.83 -10.03
CA PHE A 111 -9.45 11.15 -11.18
C PHE A 111 -8.40 10.10 -10.76
N HIS A 112 -7.56 10.43 -9.77
CA HIS A 112 -6.56 9.51 -9.24
C HIS A 112 -7.19 8.20 -8.74
N ALA A 113 -8.14 8.27 -7.82
CA ALA A 113 -8.84 7.08 -7.31
C ALA A 113 -9.60 6.31 -8.43
N THR A 114 -10.18 7.04 -9.40
CA THR A 114 -10.92 6.44 -10.51
C THR A 114 -10.05 5.54 -11.40
N LEU A 115 -8.79 5.91 -11.65
CA LEU A 115 -7.86 5.07 -12.42
C LEU A 115 -7.66 3.69 -11.77
N GLY A 116 -7.49 3.65 -10.45
CA GLY A 116 -7.38 2.40 -9.70
C GLY A 116 -8.68 1.60 -9.71
N LEU A 117 -9.82 2.28 -9.55
CA LEU A 117 -11.14 1.65 -9.60
C LEU A 117 -11.43 1.00 -10.96
N ILE A 118 -11.02 1.61 -12.07
CA ILE A 118 -11.19 1.03 -13.41
C ILE A 118 -10.46 -0.32 -13.51
N ALA A 119 -9.22 -0.41 -13.00
CA ALA A 119 -8.47 -1.67 -12.99
C ALA A 119 -9.21 -2.74 -12.16
N VAL A 120 -9.65 -2.40 -10.95
CA VAL A 120 -10.39 -3.33 -10.07
C VAL A 120 -11.74 -3.74 -10.63
N CYS A 121 -12.54 -2.80 -11.16
CA CYS A 121 -13.82 -3.12 -11.78
C CYS A 121 -13.64 -4.02 -13.01
N THR A 122 -12.60 -3.80 -13.80
CA THR A 122 -12.27 -4.69 -14.93
C THR A 122 -11.96 -6.10 -14.44
N TYR A 123 -11.19 -6.22 -13.36
CA TYR A 123 -10.91 -7.51 -12.74
C TYR A 123 -12.18 -8.20 -12.22
N ILE A 124 -13.06 -7.48 -11.51
CA ILE A 124 -14.32 -8.06 -10.99
C ILE A 124 -15.26 -8.49 -12.11
N LEU A 125 -15.39 -7.67 -13.18
CA LEU A 125 -16.37 -7.91 -14.24
C LEU A 125 -15.91 -8.93 -15.28
N MET A 126 -14.61 -8.98 -15.56
CA MET A 126 -14.04 -9.82 -16.61
C MET A 126 -13.23 -10.99 -16.07
N GLU A 127 -13.05 -11.07 -14.74
CA GLU A 127 -12.19 -12.06 -14.04
C GLU A 127 -10.76 -12.10 -14.61
N CYS A 128 -10.32 -10.99 -15.19
CA CYS A 128 -9.06 -10.88 -15.92
C CYS A 128 -8.19 -9.79 -15.30
N ARG A 129 -7.01 -10.20 -14.83
CA ARG A 129 -6.00 -9.26 -14.34
C ARG A 129 -5.38 -8.52 -15.53
N ARG A 130 -5.56 -7.21 -15.57
CA ARG A 130 -5.07 -6.36 -16.65
C ARG A 130 -3.85 -5.58 -16.19
N GLN A 131 -2.67 -6.14 -16.46
CA GLN A 131 -1.40 -5.54 -16.08
C GLN A 131 -1.20 -4.15 -16.69
N ASP A 132 -1.69 -3.92 -17.91
CA ASP A 132 -1.65 -2.61 -18.56
C ASP A 132 -2.44 -1.54 -17.80
N LEU A 133 -3.63 -1.88 -17.30
CA LEU A 133 -4.45 -0.99 -16.48
C LEU A 133 -3.84 -0.76 -15.10
N THR A 134 -3.30 -1.82 -14.49
CA THR A 134 -2.59 -1.71 -13.19
C THR A 134 -1.32 -0.88 -13.32
N ASP A 135 -0.49 -1.09 -14.35
CA ASP A 135 0.70 -0.30 -14.63
C ASP A 135 0.32 1.17 -14.84
N LEU A 136 -0.73 1.45 -15.61
CA LEU A 136 -1.23 2.80 -15.82
C LEU A 136 -1.65 3.46 -14.49
N ALA A 137 -2.43 2.76 -13.67
CA ALA A 137 -2.85 3.25 -12.36
C ALA A 137 -1.65 3.50 -11.44
N VAL A 138 -0.72 2.55 -11.33
CA VAL A 138 0.43 2.67 -10.43
C VAL A 138 1.40 3.75 -10.90
N PHE A 139 1.81 3.77 -12.17
CA PHE A 139 2.82 4.73 -12.63
C PHE A 139 2.28 6.15 -12.75
N ALA A 140 1.04 6.35 -13.21
CA ALA A 140 0.45 7.69 -13.28
C ALA A 140 0.30 8.30 -11.88
N ASN A 141 -0.19 7.52 -10.91
CA ASN A 141 -0.32 7.98 -9.53
C ASN A 141 1.04 8.13 -8.83
N GLY A 142 2.00 7.25 -9.11
CA GLY A 142 3.36 7.34 -8.59
C GLY A 142 4.07 8.62 -9.04
N ILE A 143 4.01 8.96 -10.33
CA ILE A 143 4.59 10.21 -10.83
C ILE A 143 3.90 11.42 -10.19
N SER A 144 2.56 11.42 -10.15
CA SER A 144 1.78 12.49 -9.52
C SER A 144 2.17 12.72 -8.06
N LEU A 145 2.25 11.64 -7.28
CA LEU A 145 2.66 11.67 -5.87
C LEU A 145 4.11 12.13 -5.68
N LEU A 146 5.05 11.71 -6.52
CA LEU A 146 6.43 12.19 -6.45
C LEU A 146 6.52 13.69 -6.74
N CYS A 147 5.81 14.19 -7.75
CA CYS A 147 5.73 15.62 -8.04
C CYS A 147 5.12 16.40 -6.86
N MET A 148 4.00 15.91 -6.32
CA MET A 148 3.32 16.52 -5.18
C MET A 148 4.19 16.51 -3.92
N ALA A 149 4.92 15.42 -3.65
CA ALA A 149 5.85 15.33 -2.52
C ALA A 149 6.98 16.37 -2.61
N LEU A 150 7.50 16.61 -3.82
CA LEU A 150 8.53 17.63 -4.05
C LEU A 150 7.97 19.05 -3.88
N LEU A 151 6.77 19.32 -4.41
CA LEU A 151 6.13 20.64 -4.31
C LEU A 151 5.70 20.99 -2.88
N SER A 152 5.21 20.00 -2.12
CA SER A 152 4.79 20.17 -0.72
C SER A 152 5.92 19.96 0.29
N ILE A 153 7.14 19.62 -0.16
CA ILE A 153 8.28 19.28 0.70
C ILE A 153 7.89 18.20 1.75
N ASN A 154 7.07 17.24 1.33
CA ASN A 154 6.58 16.15 2.18
C ASN A 154 7.44 14.89 1.96
N LEU A 155 8.49 14.76 2.78
CA LEU A 155 9.45 13.64 2.70
C LEU A 155 8.78 12.27 2.87
N PHE A 156 7.80 12.16 3.77
CA PHE A 156 7.09 10.89 3.99
C PHE A 156 6.29 10.46 2.76
N THR A 157 5.71 11.41 2.02
CA THR A 157 5.04 11.11 0.75
C THR A 157 6.02 10.59 -0.30
N LEU A 158 7.21 11.19 -0.38
CA LEU A 158 8.27 10.74 -1.27
C LEU A 158 8.70 9.30 -0.92
N ILE A 159 8.93 9.03 0.36
CA ILE A 159 9.37 7.71 0.85
C ILE A 159 8.28 6.65 0.63
N ALA A 160 7.03 6.93 1.04
CA ALA A 160 5.91 6.00 0.88
C ALA A 160 5.71 5.62 -0.59
N THR A 161 5.71 6.63 -1.48
CA THR A 161 5.57 6.42 -2.93
C THR A 161 6.72 5.61 -3.49
N SER A 162 7.95 5.90 -3.08
CA SER A 162 9.14 5.17 -3.53
C SER A 162 9.14 3.72 -3.07
N ILE A 163 8.76 3.45 -1.81
CA ILE A 163 8.61 2.10 -1.26
C ILE A 163 7.58 1.30 -2.07
N PHE A 164 6.42 1.90 -2.34
CA PHE A 164 5.37 1.25 -3.12
C PHE A 164 5.85 0.93 -4.53
N LEU A 165 6.38 1.91 -5.27
CA LEU A 165 6.83 1.74 -6.65
C LEU A 165 7.96 0.71 -6.77
N ALA A 166 8.93 0.75 -5.84
CA ALA A 166 10.00 -0.23 -5.79
C ALA A 166 9.46 -1.64 -5.51
N GLY A 167 8.59 -1.78 -4.52
CA GLY A 167 7.96 -3.05 -4.20
C GLY A 167 7.10 -3.58 -5.35
N TYR A 168 6.37 -2.72 -6.04
CA TYR A 168 5.58 -3.09 -7.21
C TYR A 168 6.48 -3.61 -8.34
N CYS A 169 7.53 -2.86 -8.70
CA CYS A 169 8.46 -3.24 -9.76
C CYS A 169 9.22 -4.55 -9.45
N ILE A 170 9.63 -4.75 -8.19
CA ILE A 170 10.43 -5.91 -7.78
C ILE A 170 9.55 -7.15 -7.60
N TYR A 171 8.38 -7.01 -6.98
CA TYR A 171 7.58 -8.16 -6.52
C TYR A 171 6.32 -8.43 -7.33
N LYS A 172 5.73 -7.46 -8.05
CA LYS A 172 4.40 -7.64 -8.67
C LYS A 172 4.38 -7.45 -10.19
N ARG A 173 5.33 -6.71 -10.76
CA ARG A 173 5.36 -6.38 -12.21
C ARG A 173 6.00 -7.44 -13.11
N HIS A 174 6.86 -8.31 -12.57
CA HIS A 174 7.66 -9.23 -13.40
C HIS A 174 6.79 -10.35 -14.02
N ASP A 175 7.06 -10.66 -15.30
CA ASP A 175 6.60 -11.84 -16.07
C ASP A 175 5.14 -11.93 -16.53
N ASP A 176 4.42 -10.83 -16.81
CA ASP A 176 2.99 -10.90 -17.20
C ASP A 176 2.10 -11.62 -16.16
N VAL A 177 2.67 -11.90 -14.98
CA VAL A 177 2.05 -12.62 -13.87
C VAL A 177 1.66 -11.64 -12.78
N CYS A 178 1.05 -10.52 -13.17
CA CYS A 178 0.50 -9.54 -12.24
C CYS A 178 -0.28 -10.29 -11.15
N CYS A 179 0.25 -10.28 -9.93
CA CYS A 179 -0.31 -10.93 -8.73
C CYS A 179 -0.20 -12.46 -8.56
N MET A 180 0.71 -13.23 -9.20
CA MET A 180 1.03 -14.60 -8.69
C MET A 180 2.37 -14.70 -7.95
N ALA A 181 3.12 -13.61 -7.86
CA ALA A 181 4.30 -13.55 -7.02
C ALA A 181 3.92 -13.61 -5.53
N PRO A 182 4.75 -14.22 -4.66
CA PRO A 182 4.39 -14.55 -3.29
C PRO A 182 3.87 -13.32 -2.52
N MET A 183 2.61 -13.38 -2.11
CA MET A 183 1.87 -12.32 -1.43
C MET A 183 2.64 -11.79 -0.21
N ASP A 184 3.33 -12.69 0.49
CA ASP A 184 4.05 -12.42 1.73
C ASP A 184 5.07 -11.27 1.62
N LYS A 185 5.87 -11.25 0.54
CA LYS A 185 6.94 -10.24 0.41
C LYS A 185 6.35 -8.86 0.19
N PHE A 186 5.28 -8.78 -0.59
CA PHE A 186 4.61 -7.52 -0.87
C PHE A 186 3.81 -7.03 0.34
N ASN A 187 3.33 -7.93 1.21
CA ASN A 187 2.68 -7.55 2.47
C ASN A 187 3.63 -6.78 3.41
N PHE A 188 4.93 -7.12 3.45
CA PHE A 188 5.91 -6.29 4.18
C PHE A 188 6.06 -4.89 3.58
N VAL A 189 6.10 -4.79 2.25
CA VAL A 189 6.13 -3.48 1.55
C VAL A 189 4.90 -2.67 1.93
N MET A 190 3.73 -3.28 1.90
CA MET A 190 2.47 -2.61 2.19
C MET A 190 2.31 -2.23 3.67
N ALA A 191 2.86 -3.02 4.60
CA ALA A 191 2.97 -2.63 5.99
C ALA A 191 3.86 -1.38 6.17
N ALA A 192 5.02 -1.32 5.49
CA ALA A 192 5.89 -0.16 5.52
C ALA A 192 5.23 1.06 4.85
N PHE A 193 4.53 0.85 3.73
CA PHE A 193 3.72 1.87 3.06
C PHE A 193 2.62 2.41 3.98
N ALA A 194 1.91 1.55 4.72
CA ALA A 194 0.83 1.95 5.63
C ALA A 194 1.33 2.87 6.75
N LEU A 195 2.50 2.58 7.32
CA LEU A 195 3.11 3.39 8.38
C LEU A 195 3.68 4.70 7.84
N THR A 196 4.37 4.66 6.70
CA THR A 196 4.96 5.86 6.10
C THR A 196 3.92 6.81 5.51
N SER A 197 2.83 6.28 4.94
CA SER A 197 1.68 7.09 4.50
C SER A 197 0.92 7.71 5.68
N LEU A 198 0.83 7.05 6.84
CA LEU A 198 0.27 7.71 8.02
C LEU A 198 1.09 8.96 8.40
N ALA A 199 2.42 8.81 8.44
CA ALA A 199 3.32 9.91 8.80
C ALA A 199 3.26 11.10 7.82
N SER A 200 2.88 10.88 6.55
CA SER A 200 2.68 11.97 5.59
C SER A 200 1.38 12.76 5.79
N PHE A 201 0.48 12.26 6.64
CA PHE A 201 -0.76 12.93 7.01
C PHE A 201 -0.69 13.67 8.35
N ASP A 202 0.34 13.46 9.18
CA ASP A 202 0.53 14.16 10.46
C ASP A 202 1.40 15.42 10.29
N ASP A 203 0.78 16.59 10.43
CA ASP A 203 1.46 17.88 10.24
C ASP A 203 2.55 18.14 11.29
N ASN A 204 2.41 17.61 12.52
CA ASN A 204 3.44 17.77 13.54
C ASN A 204 4.70 16.99 13.17
N VAL A 205 4.52 15.79 12.63
CA VAL A 205 5.62 14.91 12.20
C VAL A 205 6.33 15.50 10.97
N ILE A 206 5.57 16.04 10.02
CA ILE A 206 6.12 16.72 8.84
C ILE A 206 6.93 17.94 9.27
N GLN A 207 6.36 18.82 10.11
CA GLN A 207 7.03 20.04 10.56
C GLN A 207 8.32 19.71 11.34
N ALA A 208 8.26 18.78 12.30
CA ALA A 208 9.43 18.38 13.08
C ALA A 208 10.57 17.84 12.20
N THR A 209 10.22 17.14 11.11
CA THR A 209 11.20 16.63 10.15
C THR A 209 11.82 17.76 9.33
N GLN A 210 11.01 18.71 8.86
CA GLN A 210 11.48 19.88 8.12
C GLN A 210 12.39 20.76 8.98
N ASP A 211 12.03 21.00 10.23
CA ASP A 211 12.83 21.77 11.19
C ASP A 211 14.21 21.10 11.36
N THR A 212 14.23 19.78 11.57
CA THR A 212 15.47 19.00 11.72
C THR A 212 16.37 19.10 10.48
N LEU A 213 15.80 19.01 9.29
CA LEU A 213 16.54 19.11 8.03
C LEU A 213 17.11 20.53 7.82
N SER A 214 16.36 21.56 8.17
CA SER A 214 16.80 22.96 8.05
C SER A 214 17.93 23.34 9.02
N MET A 215 18.01 22.68 10.19
CA MET A 215 19.10 22.89 11.15
C MET A 215 20.41 22.21 10.72
N SER A 216 20.36 21.31 9.75
CA SER A 216 21.51 20.55 9.24
C SER A 216 22.19 21.16 8.01
N SER A 217 21.60 22.22 7.44
CA SER A 217 22.10 22.99 6.29
C SER A 217 22.75 24.29 6.72
#